data_AF-A0A554LIR5-F1
#
_entry.id   AF-A0A554LIR5-F1
#
_cell.length_a   1.000
_cell.length_b   1.000
_cell.length_c   1.000
_cell.angle_alpha   90.00
_cell.angle_beta   90.00
_cell.angle_gamma   90.00
#
_symmetry.space_group_name_H-M   'P 1'
#
loop_
_entity.id
_entity.type
_entity.pdbx_description
1 polymer ?
#
loop_
_entity_poly.entity_id
_entity_poly.type
_entity_poly.pdbx_seq_one_letter_code
_entity_poly.pdbx_strand_id
1 'polypeptide(L)'
;MKKGFTPFRNIQTIMAKFFKVGRVDSRLNLSQKSNKFLTGFTLLEILLVVAIISILSVVIVVSVNPARQFKNSRNSQRKADVHKILNGVYNYYVDNNAFPSTITTTSTEICKTGSSVCAGLVVLDDLTATQTYLIEIPIDPLGGINENGVGYKIYKNANNRIFISATRAEDETIEISI
;
A
#
# COMPACT_ATOMS: atom_id res chain seq x y z
N MET A 1 -12.83 -21.68 -61.61
CA MET A 1 -13.47 -22.03 -60.31
C MET A 1 -13.90 -20.75 -59.61
N LYS A 2 -15.21 -20.45 -59.60
CA LYS A 2 -15.84 -19.34 -58.87
C LYS A 2 -17.05 -19.92 -58.14
N LYS A 3 -17.12 -19.78 -56.81
CA LYS A 3 -18.32 -19.53 -55.95
C LYS A 3 -17.74 -19.16 -54.58
N GLY A 4 -17.82 -17.94 -54.03
CA GLY A 4 -18.91 -16.97 -54.10
C GLY A 4 -19.97 -17.37 -53.07
N PHE A 5 -19.69 -17.17 -51.78
CA PHE A 5 -20.62 -17.40 -50.68
C PHE A 5 -21.24 -16.08 -50.23
N THR A 6 -22.56 -15.95 -50.42
CA THR A 6 -23.47 -15.01 -49.75
C THR A 6 -24.86 -15.69 -49.69
N PRO A 7 -25.84 -15.17 -48.93
CA PRO A 7 -25.80 -14.80 -47.52
C PRO A 7 -27.02 -15.36 -46.75
N PHE A 8 -27.04 -15.08 -45.45
CA PHE A 8 -28.15 -15.21 -44.50
C PHE A 8 -29.57 -15.09 -45.11
N ARG A 9 -30.39 -16.12 -44.92
CA ARG A 9 -31.85 -16.08 -45.11
C ARG A 9 -32.58 -16.47 -43.82
N ASN A 10 -33.30 -15.50 -43.28
CA ASN A 10 -34.59 -15.59 -42.55
C ASN A 10 -34.69 -16.43 -41.26
N ILE A 11 -34.41 -15.75 -40.14
CA ILE A 11 -34.83 -16.12 -38.77
C ILE A 11 -36.38 -16.08 -38.58
N GLN A 12 -37.10 -15.39 -39.47
CA GLN A 12 -38.57 -15.24 -39.43
C GLN A 12 -39.34 -16.57 -39.60
N THR A 13 -38.72 -17.64 -40.14
CA THR A 13 -39.41 -18.90 -40.44
C THR A 13 -39.49 -19.86 -39.25
N ILE A 14 -38.70 -19.64 -38.18
CA ILE A 14 -38.62 -20.58 -37.04
C ILE A 14 -39.74 -20.34 -36.01
N MET A 15 -40.29 -19.12 -35.94
CA MET A 15 -41.31 -18.77 -34.93
C MET A 15 -42.71 -19.36 -35.22
N ALA A 16 -43.02 -19.74 -36.45
CA ALA A 16 -44.38 -20.12 -36.84
C ALA A 16 -44.71 -21.63 -36.68
N LYS A 17 -43.74 -22.49 -36.31
CA LYS A 17 -43.97 -23.94 -36.15
C LYS A 17 -44.22 -24.41 -34.72
N PHE A 18 -44.07 -23.56 -33.71
CA PHE A 18 -44.25 -23.98 -32.31
C PHE A 18 -45.63 -23.67 -31.72
N PHE A 19 -46.60 -23.28 -32.55
CA PHE A 19 -48.00 -23.29 -32.16
C PHE A 19 -48.62 -24.69 -32.37
N LYS A 20 -48.54 -25.57 -31.37
CA LYS A 20 -49.57 -26.61 -31.15
C LYS A 20 -49.58 -27.15 -29.71
N VAL A 21 -50.47 -26.56 -28.93
CA VAL A 21 -51.39 -27.17 -27.96
C VAL A 21 -50.96 -28.53 -27.38
N GLY A 22 -50.51 -28.52 -26.13
CA GLY A 22 -50.68 -29.61 -25.17
C GLY A 22 -51.42 -29.06 -23.96
N ARG A 23 -52.72 -29.39 -23.83
CA ARG A 23 -53.46 -29.20 -22.57
C ARG A 23 -52.83 -30.13 -21.54
N VAL A 24 -52.26 -29.59 -20.46
CA VAL A 24 -51.83 -30.38 -19.31
C VAL A 24 -52.68 -29.96 -18.12
N ASP A 25 -53.44 -30.92 -17.62
CA ASP A 25 -54.47 -30.75 -16.61
C ASP A 25 -53.89 -30.36 -15.24
N SER A 26 -54.60 -29.41 -14.64
CA SER A 26 -54.29 -28.77 -13.37
C SER A 26 -54.58 -29.68 -12.16
N ARG A 27 -53.74 -30.68 -11.84
CA ARG A 27 -53.78 -31.33 -10.51
C ARG A 27 -52.41 -31.78 -9.99
N LEU A 28 -51.64 -30.84 -9.43
CA LEU A 28 -50.71 -31.13 -8.35
C LEU A 28 -50.87 -30.07 -7.26
N ASN A 29 -51.70 -30.42 -6.29
CA ASN A 29 -51.92 -29.67 -5.07
C ASN A 29 -50.76 -29.98 -4.11
N LEU A 30 -49.59 -29.40 -4.38
CA LEU A 30 -48.53 -29.33 -3.38
C LEU A 30 -48.83 -28.12 -2.51
N SER A 31 -49.54 -28.38 -1.42
CA SER A 31 -49.63 -27.49 -0.26
C SER A 31 -48.22 -27.26 0.29
N GLN A 32 -47.46 -26.35 -0.34
CA GLN A 32 -46.29 -25.75 0.28
C GLN A 32 -46.78 -24.91 1.45
N LYS A 33 -46.82 -25.54 2.63
CA LYS A 33 -46.85 -24.82 3.90
C LYS A 33 -45.51 -24.11 4.05
N SER A 34 -45.42 -22.93 3.44
CA SER A 34 -44.38 -21.95 3.70
C SER A 34 -44.49 -21.57 5.18
N ASN A 35 -43.61 -22.10 6.02
CA ASN A 35 -43.40 -21.57 7.36
C ASN A 35 -42.72 -20.21 7.20
N LYS A 36 -43.53 -19.17 6.99
CA LYS A 36 -43.05 -17.79 7.08
C LYS A 36 -42.72 -17.52 8.56
N PHE A 37 -41.46 -17.72 8.93
CA PHE A 37 -40.92 -17.08 10.13
C PHE A 37 -40.82 -15.58 9.83
N LEU A 38 -41.90 -14.85 10.03
CA LEU A 38 -41.85 -13.40 10.14
C LEU A 38 -41.53 -13.07 11.59
N THR A 39 -40.28 -13.29 11.98
CA THR A 39 -39.70 -12.71 13.19
C THR A 39 -39.23 -11.30 12.82
N GLY A 40 -40.08 -10.32 13.08
CA GLY A 40 -39.71 -8.91 13.01
C GLY A 40 -38.96 -8.50 14.29
N PHE A 41 -37.89 -7.72 14.13
CA PHE A 41 -37.24 -7.06 15.26
C PHE A 41 -38.20 -6.08 15.91
N THR A 42 -38.25 -6.05 17.25
CA THR A 42 -39.05 -5.06 17.95
C THR A 42 -38.36 -3.69 17.89
N LEU A 43 -39.14 -2.60 17.90
CA LEU A 43 -38.56 -1.24 17.95
C LEU A 43 -37.68 -1.04 19.18
N LEU A 44 -38.08 -1.64 20.31
CA LEU A 44 -37.34 -1.60 21.56
C LEU A 44 -35.98 -2.30 21.46
N GLU A 45 -35.92 -3.40 20.70
CA GLU A 45 -34.70 -4.18 20.51
C GLU A 45 -33.67 -3.42 19.67
N ILE A 46 -34.09 -2.73 18.61
CA ILE A 46 -33.17 -1.86 17.85
C ILE A 46 -32.76 -0.63 18.68
N LEU A 47 -33.68 -0.03 19.45
CA LEU A 47 -33.41 1.12 20.31
C LEU A 47 -32.33 0.80 21.37
N LEU A 48 -32.47 -0.35 22.04
CA LEU A 48 -31.52 -0.77 23.07
C LEU A 48 -30.16 -1.13 22.45
N VAL A 49 -30.14 -1.74 21.27
CA VAL A 49 -28.88 -2.10 20.59
C VAL A 49 -28.08 -0.87 20.21
N VAL A 50 -28.69 0.15 19.60
CA VAL A 50 -27.96 1.38 19.24
C VAL A 50 -27.52 2.16 20.48
N ALA A 51 -28.32 2.13 21.56
CA ALA A 51 -27.94 2.72 22.85
C ALA A 51 -26.68 2.05 23.42
N ILE A 52 -26.61 0.71 23.40
CA ILE A 52 -25.44 -0.01 23.91
C ILE A 52 -24.22 0.16 22.99
N ILE A 53 -24.40 0.10 21.67
CA ILE A 53 -23.30 0.30 20.70
C ILE A 53 -22.67 1.68 20.87
N SER A 54 -23.48 2.72 21.10
CA SER A 54 -22.94 4.08 21.31
C SER A 54 -22.02 4.16 22.54
N ILE A 55 -22.43 3.58 23.66
CA ILE A 55 -21.62 3.55 24.90
C ILE A 55 -20.33 2.76 24.69
N LEU A 56 -20.42 1.56 24.10
CA LEU A 56 -19.25 0.71 23.83
C LEU A 56 -18.27 1.36 22.85
N SER A 57 -18.78 2.05 21.83
CA SER A 57 -17.95 2.68 20.80
C SER A 57 -17.00 3.74 21.37
N VAL A 58 -17.47 4.53 22.34
CA VAL A 58 -16.67 5.57 22.99
C VAL A 58 -15.49 4.96 23.75
N VAL A 59 -15.73 3.88 24.50
CA VAL A 59 -14.68 3.18 25.27
C VAL A 59 -13.60 2.60 24.35
N ILE A 60 -14.00 1.99 23.21
CA ILE A 60 -13.08 1.37 22.26
C ILE A 60 -12.11 2.40 21.66
N VAL A 61 -12.60 3.57 21.25
CA VAL A 61 -11.77 4.62 20.62
C VAL A 61 -10.71 5.14 21.59
N VAL A 62 -11.05 5.30 22.88
CA VAL A 62 -10.09 5.70 23.91
C VAL A 62 -9.03 4.61 24.14
N SER A 63 -9.42 3.34 23.99
CA SER A 63 -8.55 2.18 24.23
C SER A 63 -7.53 1.98 23.09
N VAL A 64 -7.94 2.20 21.85
CA VAL A 64 -7.09 2.03 20.66
C VAL A 64 -6.53 3.39 20.29
N ASN A 65 -5.43 3.82 20.93
CA ASN A 65 -4.77 5.08 20.61
C ASN A 65 -4.35 5.09 19.12
N PRO A 66 -5.12 5.75 18.22
CA PRO A 66 -4.90 5.61 16.78
C PRO A 66 -3.63 6.34 16.36
N ALA A 67 -3.28 7.43 17.07
CA ALA A 67 -2.07 8.18 16.84
C ALA A 67 -0.83 7.29 17.02
N ARG A 68 -0.80 6.42 18.04
CA ARG A 68 0.30 5.46 18.24
C ARG A 68 0.42 4.47 17.07
N GLN A 69 -0.69 4.00 16.52
CA GLN A 69 -0.66 3.07 15.39
C GLN A 69 -0.11 3.72 14.12
N PHE A 70 -0.47 4.98 13.85
CA PHE A 70 0.11 5.73 12.74
C PHE A 70 1.62 5.96 12.91
N LYS A 71 2.08 6.30 14.13
CA LYS A 71 3.51 6.42 14.43
C LYS A 71 4.26 5.10 14.18
N ASN A 72 3.72 3.99 14.69
CA ASN A 72 4.30 2.66 14.49
C ASN A 72 4.41 2.30 13.00
N SER A 73 3.37 2.60 12.21
CA SER A 73 3.39 2.37 10.76
C SER A 73 4.47 3.20 10.07
N ARG A 74 4.61 4.49 10.40
CA ARG A 74 5.64 5.36 9.82
C ARG A 74 7.04 4.92 10.22
N ASN A 75 7.26 4.53 11.48
CA ASN A 75 8.53 3.99 11.94
C ASN A 75 8.87 2.65 11.28
N SER A 76 7.90 1.78 11.05
CA SER A 76 8.11 0.54 10.30
C SER A 76 8.56 0.82 8.87
N GLN A 77 7.94 1.81 8.21
CA GLN A 77 8.39 2.28 6.90
C GLN A 77 9.80 2.86 6.96
N ARG A 78 10.11 3.74 7.93
CA ARG A 78 11.47 4.29 8.13
C ARG A 78 12.51 3.19 8.31
N LYS A 79 12.22 2.15 9.11
CA LYS A 79 13.11 0.99 9.30
C LYS A 79 13.38 0.30 7.97
N ALA A 80 12.35 0.05 7.16
CA ALA A 80 12.53 -0.53 5.84
C ALA A 80 13.36 0.38 4.92
N ASP A 81 13.13 1.69 4.97
CA ASP A 81 13.81 2.65 4.11
C ASP A 81 15.29 2.83 4.47
N VAL A 82 15.65 2.90 5.76
CA VAL A 82 17.07 2.92 6.16
C VAL A 82 17.79 1.64 5.75
N HIS A 83 17.12 0.47 5.81
CA HIS A 83 17.68 -0.78 5.30
C HIS A 83 17.87 -0.78 3.79
N LYS A 84 16.92 -0.24 3.02
CA LYS A 84 17.04 -0.12 1.56
C LYS A 84 18.25 0.73 1.19
N ILE A 85 18.41 1.89 1.83
CA ILE A 85 19.55 2.79 1.57
C ILE A 85 20.87 2.09 1.96
N LEU A 86 20.92 1.43 3.12
CA LEU A 86 22.11 0.71 3.59
C LEU A 86 22.52 -0.40 2.62
N ASN A 87 21.56 -1.21 2.17
CA ASN A 87 21.82 -2.29 1.21
C ASN A 87 22.30 -1.75 -0.13
N GLY A 88 21.75 -0.63 -0.61
CA GLY A 88 22.23 0.03 -1.82
C GLY A 88 23.68 0.52 -1.72
N VAL A 89 24.01 1.19 -0.62
CA VAL A 89 25.38 1.64 -0.35
C VAL A 89 26.32 0.44 -0.25
N TYR A 90 25.90 -0.65 0.38
CA TYR A 90 26.68 -1.87 0.47
C TYR A 90 26.90 -2.54 -0.89
N ASN A 91 25.85 -2.67 -1.71
CA ASN A 91 25.98 -3.25 -3.05
C ASN A 91 26.91 -2.40 -3.93
N TYR A 92 26.83 -1.07 -3.84
CA TYR A 92 27.79 -0.19 -4.50
C TYR A 92 29.23 -0.46 -4.05
N TYR A 93 29.46 -0.67 -2.75
CA TYR A 93 30.78 -1.02 -2.23
C TYR A 93 31.28 -2.38 -2.76
N VAL A 94 30.40 -3.37 -2.87
CA VAL A 94 30.76 -4.70 -3.41
C VAL A 94 31.27 -4.58 -4.85
N ASP A 95 30.65 -3.72 -5.67
CA ASP A 95 30.99 -3.59 -7.08
C ASP A 95 32.14 -2.60 -7.35
N ASN A 96 32.31 -1.58 -6.51
CA ASN A 96 33.27 -0.49 -6.74
C ASN A 96 34.45 -0.48 -5.75
N ASN A 97 34.45 -1.38 -4.77
CA ASN A 97 35.45 -1.48 -3.68
C ASN A 97 35.61 -0.18 -2.86
N ALA A 98 34.66 0.74 -2.94
CA ALA A 98 34.68 2.01 -2.24
C ALA A 98 33.25 2.49 -1.97
N PHE A 99 33.06 3.24 -0.87
CA PHE A 99 31.79 3.93 -0.61
C PHE A 99 31.73 5.25 -1.41
N PRO A 100 30.52 5.76 -1.71
CA PRO A 100 30.35 7.07 -2.32
C PRO A 100 31.14 8.15 -1.56
N SER A 101 31.93 8.95 -2.29
CA SER A 101 32.85 9.94 -1.72
C SER A 101 32.11 11.08 -1.00
N THR A 102 30.85 11.28 -1.34
CA THR A 102 29.93 12.25 -0.74
C THR A 102 29.56 11.89 0.71
N ILE A 103 29.74 10.64 1.14
CA ILE A 103 29.50 10.23 2.52
C ILE A 103 30.69 10.69 3.38
N THR A 104 30.40 11.62 4.29
CA THR A 104 31.38 12.20 5.21
C THR A 104 31.28 11.59 6.61
N THR A 105 32.17 12.01 7.52
CA THR A 105 32.13 11.61 8.92
C THR A 105 31.09 12.36 9.75
N THR A 106 30.43 13.36 9.18
CA THR A 106 29.40 14.16 9.84
C THR A 106 28.02 13.63 9.45
N SER A 107 27.14 13.51 10.45
CA SER A 107 25.74 13.11 10.23
C SER A 107 24.99 14.20 9.46
N THR A 108 24.79 13.96 8.17
CA THR A 108 24.19 14.92 7.24
C THR A 108 23.01 14.29 6.52
N GLU A 109 21.98 15.08 6.25
CA GLU A 109 20.77 14.61 5.56
C GLU A 109 21.06 14.29 4.09
N ILE A 110 20.46 13.22 3.59
CA ILE A 110 20.57 12.79 2.20
C ILE A 110 19.70 13.71 1.32
N CYS A 111 20.23 14.08 0.16
CA CYS A 111 19.51 14.85 -0.83
C CYS A 111 18.55 13.97 -1.64
N LYS A 112 17.41 14.54 -2.03
CA LYS A 112 16.42 13.91 -2.89
C LYS A 112 17.02 13.63 -4.28
N THR A 113 16.73 12.45 -4.82
CA THR A 113 17.15 12.05 -6.17
C THR A 113 16.68 13.07 -7.21
N GLY A 114 17.59 13.48 -8.08
CA GLY A 114 17.31 14.43 -9.17
C GLY A 114 17.15 15.90 -8.73
N SER A 115 17.43 16.23 -7.46
CA SER A 115 17.50 17.63 -7.03
C SER A 115 18.79 18.29 -7.53
N SER A 116 18.69 19.47 -8.13
CA SER A 116 19.84 20.29 -8.54
C SER A 116 20.40 21.16 -7.40
N VAL A 117 19.71 21.22 -6.25
CA VAL A 117 20.08 22.06 -5.11
C VAL A 117 20.22 21.20 -3.86
N CYS A 118 21.45 20.76 -3.59
CA CYS A 118 21.79 19.89 -2.45
C CYS A 118 22.85 20.52 -1.53
N ALA A 119 22.89 21.86 -1.44
CA ALA A 119 23.88 22.55 -0.62
C ALA A 119 23.77 22.13 0.85
N GLY A 120 24.87 21.58 1.40
CA GLY A 120 24.91 21.06 2.77
C GLY A 120 24.22 19.70 2.99
N LEU A 121 23.83 19.01 1.91
CA LEU A 121 23.25 17.66 1.93
C LEU A 121 24.19 16.64 1.28
N VAL A 122 24.00 15.35 1.59
CA VAL A 122 24.75 14.25 0.95
C VAL A 122 24.04 13.82 -0.33
N VAL A 123 24.73 13.95 -1.45
CA VAL A 123 24.22 13.49 -2.76
C VAL A 123 24.64 12.04 -2.96
N LEU A 124 23.69 11.15 -3.27
CA LEU A 124 23.94 9.73 -3.51
C LEU A 124 23.60 9.32 -4.95
N ASP A 125 23.88 10.21 -5.91
CA ASP A 125 23.60 9.97 -7.32
C ASP A 125 24.33 8.74 -7.86
N ASP A 126 25.49 8.39 -7.31
CA ASP A 126 26.21 7.14 -7.66
C ASP A 126 25.34 5.88 -7.46
N LEU A 127 24.40 5.91 -6.53
CA LEU A 127 23.48 4.80 -6.27
C LEU A 127 22.29 4.76 -7.24
N THR A 128 21.86 5.93 -7.73
CA THR A 128 20.63 6.09 -8.51
C THR A 128 20.87 6.34 -10.00
N ALA A 129 22.08 6.73 -10.41
CA ALA A 129 22.40 7.12 -11.78
C ALA A 129 22.19 5.98 -12.79
N THR A 130 22.56 4.75 -12.42
CA THR A 130 22.38 3.56 -13.25
C THR A 130 21.12 2.76 -12.90
N GLN A 131 20.42 3.16 -11.82
CA GLN A 131 19.30 2.42 -11.24
C GLN A 131 19.61 0.95 -10.85
N THR A 132 20.90 0.59 -10.79
CA THR A 132 21.35 -0.76 -10.42
C THR A 132 21.23 -1.00 -8.92
N TYR A 133 21.57 0.00 -8.11
CA TYR A 133 21.60 -0.13 -6.65
C TYR A 133 20.29 0.35 -6.02
N LEU A 134 19.84 1.56 -6.39
CA LEU A 134 18.53 2.11 -6.04
C LEU A 134 17.88 2.76 -7.27
N ILE A 135 16.57 2.63 -7.40
CA ILE A 135 15.80 3.38 -8.42
C ILE A 135 15.70 4.86 -8.02
N GLU A 136 15.41 5.11 -6.74
CA GLU A 136 15.35 6.43 -6.11
C GLU A 136 15.65 6.32 -4.62
N ILE A 137 16.09 7.42 -4.01
CA ILE A 137 16.25 7.48 -2.55
C ILE A 137 14.85 7.60 -1.90
N PRO A 138 14.47 6.69 -0.98
CA PRO A 138 13.20 6.80 -0.26
C PRO A 138 13.10 8.10 0.52
N ILE A 139 11.89 8.65 0.61
CA ILE A 139 11.58 9.87 1.36
C ILE A 139 10.78 9.50 2.62
N ASP A 140 11.15 10.09 3.76
CA ASP A 140 10.45 9.92 5.03
C ASP A 140 8.95 10.20 4.84
N PRO A 141 8.04 9.44 5.50
CA PRO A 141 6.60 9.66 5.38
C PRO A 141 6.13 11.08 5.73
N LEU A 142 6.92 11.83 6.50
CA LEU A 142 6.64 13.22 6.86
C LEU A 142 7.43 14.23 6.00
N GLY A 143 8.28 13.76 5.07
CA GLY A 143 9.18 14.55 4.24
C GLY A 143 10.53 14.85 4.90
N GLY A 144 11.43 15.43 4.09
CA GLY A 144 12.73 15.91 4.54
C GLY A 144 12.67 17.01 5.59
N ILE A 145 13.80 17.23 6.24
CA ILE A 145 14.00 18.37 7.15
C ILE A 145 14.27 19.62 6.31
N ASN A 146 15.12 19.48 5.30
CA ASN A 146 15.36 20.48 4.27
C ASN A 146 14.41 20.27 3.09
N GLU A 147 14.16 21.34 2.32
CA GLU A 147 13.26 21.33 1.14
C GLU A 147 13.63 20.23 0.13
N ASN A 148 14.94 20.00 -0.04
CA ASN A 148 15.48 18.96 -0.92
C ASN A 148 16.03 17.75 -0.16
N GLY A 149 15.77 17.67 1.15
CA GLY A 149 16.14 16.53 1.98
C GLY A 149 15.12 15.39 1.89
N VAL A 150 15.54 14.19 2.26
CA VAL A 150 14.65 13.01 2.29
C VAL A 150 14.27 12.56 3.70
N GLY A 151 14.80 13.18 4.76
CA GLY A 151 14.49 12.87 6.16
C GLY A 151 15.39 11.80 6.79
N TYR A 152 16.31 11.25 6.01
CA TYR A 152 17.33 10.28 6.44
C TYR A 152 18.71 10.92 6.43
N LYS A 153 19.53 10.60 7.44
CA LYS A 153 20.92 11.05 7.54
C LYS A 153 21.87 9.88 7.32
N ILE A 154 23.03 10.19 6.76
CA ILE A 154 24.10 9.22 6.53
C ILE A 154 25.43 9.78 6.99
N TYR A 155 26.27 8.93 7.57
CA TYR A 155 27.66 9.24 7.87
C TYR A 155 28.50 7.96 7.95
N LYS A 156 29.82 8.13 7.94
CA LYS A 156 30.77 7.04 8.19
C LYS A 156 31.63 7.30 9.42
N ASN A 157 32.01 6.27 10.16
CA ASN A 157 32.98 6.42 11.24
C ASN A 157 34.43 6.29 10.75
N ALA A 158 35.40 6.43 11.66
CA ALA A 158 36.83 6.30 11.36
C ALA A 158 37.24 4.92 10.80
N ASN A 159 36.42 3.89 11.02
CA ASN A 159 36.64 2.53 10.53
C ASN A 159 35.89 2.23 9.21
N ASN A 160 35.42 3.26 8.51
CA ASN A 160 34.60 3.16 7.29
C ASN A 160 33.28 2.39 7.45
N ARG A 161 32.75 2.27 8.68
CA ARG A 161 31.40 1.72 8.88
C ARG A 161 30.37 2.80 8.58
N ILE A 162 29.35 2.43 7.82
CA ILE A 162 28.29 3.35 7.39
C ILE A 162 27.17 3.30 8.41
N PHE A 163 26.66 4.47 8.77
CA PHE A 163 25.53 4.66 9.67
C PHE A 163 24.44 5.42 8.93
N ILE A 164 23.21 4.93 9.03
CA ILE A 164 22.03 5.60 8.47
C ILE A 164 20.98 5.73 9.57
N SER A 165 20.45 6.93 9.75
CA SER A 165 19.44 7.21 10.75
C SER A 165 18.24 7.96 10.19
N ALA A 166 17.05 7.68 10.73
CA ALA A 166 15.84 8.42 10.41
C ALA A 166 15.69 9.58 11.40
N THR A 167 15.76 10.82 10.92
CA THR A 167 15.79 11.99 11.82
C THR A 167 14.42 12.27 12.48
N ARG A 168 13.35 11.80 11.84
CA ARG A 168 11.96 12.01 12.28
C ARG A 168 11.34 10.77 12.88
N ALA A 169 12.16 9.81 13.34
CA ALA A 169 11.67 8.66 14.07
C ALA A 169 10.87 9.10 15.31
N GLU A 170 9.71 8.50 15.52
CA GLU A 170 8.77 8.91 16.57
C GLU A 170 8.85 7.94 17.74
N ASP A 171 9.06 8.44 18.96
CA ASP A 171 9.10 7.64 20.20
C ASP A 171 10.25 6.61 20.30
N GLU A 172 11.09 6.44 19.27
CA GLU A 172 12.27 5.57 19.25
C GLU A 172 13.38 6.17 18.35
N THR A 173 14.63 5.75 18.55
CA THR A 173 15.73 6.04 17.62
C THR A 173 15.84 4.93 16.60
N ILE A 174 15.84 5.28 15.31
CA ILE A 174 16.07 4.34 14.21
C ILE A 174 17.42 4.69 13.58
N GLU A 175 18.43 3.91 13.93
CA GLU A 175 19.77 3.97 13.33
C GLU A 175 20.26 2.54 13.08
N ILE A 176 20.85 2.32 11.89
CA ILE A 176 21.40 1.03 11.49
C ILE A 176 22.80 1.28 10.92
N SER A 177 23.70 0.33 11.16
CA SER A 177 25.05 0.38 10.63
C SER A 177 25.46 -0.93 9.96
N ILE A 178 26.44 -0.83 9.07
CA ILE A 178 27.17 -1.95 8.48
C ILE A 178 28.66 -1.79 8.73
#